data_AF-A0A432ZWE8-F1
#
_entry.id   AF-A0A432ZWE8-F1
#
_cell.length_a   1.000
_cell.length_b   1.000
_cell.length_c   1.000
_cell.angle_alpha   90.00
_cell.angle_beta   90.00
_cell.angle_gamma   90.00
#
_symmetry.space_group_name_H-M   'P 1'
#
loop_
_entity.id
_entity.type
_entity.pdbx_description
1 polymer ?
#
loop_
_entity_poly.entity_id
_entity_poly.type
_entity_poly.pdbx_seq_one_letter_code
_entity_poly.pdbx_strand_id
1 'polypeptide(L)'
;MKKILCVLGTISLITTGSSNLIACDNKLFNYKLSSEELEKLKQKNSKTINNNKLEWIVPQEKPFKIADDKWYIVIWRISKNGGWNINKFINWQNYNLQGIDLINNHRLYRTLNSLEIKKEPNYIISNWNNDDGTYFKSVYRWYGEKEPDIILNLDYKTGEIKD
;
A
#
# COMPACT_ATOMS: atom_id res chain seq x y z
N MET A 1 9.99 -4.37 -26.72
CA MET A 1 9.21 -5.58 -26.42
C MET A 1 8.55 -5.43 -25.06
N LYS A 2 7.24 -5.17 -25.02
CA LYS A 2 6.42 -5.10 -23.82
C LYS A 2 5.27 -6.09 -24.01
N LYS A 3 5.16 -7.09 -23.13
CA LYS A 3 4.04 -8.05 -23.14
C LYS A 3 3.02 -7.57 -22.11
N ILE A 4 1.92 -6.96 -22.57
CA ILE A 4 0.72 -6.72 -21.77
C ILE A 4 -0.14 -7.97 -21.92
N LEU A 5 -0.33 -8.70 -20.83
CA LEU A 5 -1.21 -9.86 -20.79
C LEU A 5 -2.65 -9.36 -20.57
N CYS A 6 -3.38 -9.13 -21.67
CA CYS A 6 -4.84 -9.10 -21.66
C CYS A 6 -5.32 -10.54 -21.51
N VAL A 7 -5.94 -10.87 -20.38
CA VAL A 7 -6.75 -12.09 -20.28
C VAL A 7 -8.22 -11.68 -20.28
N LEU A 8 -8.86 -12.09 -21.36
CA LEU A 8 -10.28 -11.97 -21.65
C LEU A 8 -11.09 -12.74 -20.60
N GLY A 9 -11.97 -12.05 -19.89
CA GLY A 9 -13.15 -12.66 -19.29
C GLY A 9 -14.29 -12.57 -20.30
N THR A 10 -14.61 -13.68 -20.97
CA THR A 10 -15.74 -13.81 -21.87
C THR A 10 -17.05 -13.54 -21.13
N ILE A 11 -17.77 -12.50 -21.50
CA ILE A 11 -19.16 -12.28 -21.05
C ILE A 11 -20.07 -13.00 -22.04
N SER A 12 -20.46 -14.22 -21.70
CA SER A 12 -21.59 -14.88 -22.37
C SER A 12 -22.89 -14.30 -21.82
N LEU A 13 -23.69 -13.77 -22.74
CA LEU A 13 -24.96 -13.08 -22.56
C LEU A 13 -26.03 -14.01 -21.95
N ILE A 14 -26.77 -13.53 -20.94
CA ILE A 14 -28.15 -13.99 -20.70
C ILE A 14 -29.02 -12.73 -20.54
N THR A 15 -29.88 -12.53 -21.52
CA THR A 15 -30.93 -11.53 -21.57
C THR A 15 -32.14 -12.00 -20.77
N THR A 16 -32.55 -11.27 -19.74
CA THR A 16 -33.96 -11.01 -19.40
C THR A 16 -34.10 -9.87 -18.40
N GLY A 17 -34.77 -8.80 -18.85
CA GLY A 17 -35.64 -7.88 -18.10
C GLY A 17 -35.26 -7.42 -16.69
N SER A 18 -34.83 -6.17 -16.57
CA SER A 18 -35.55 -5.13 -15.83
C SER A 18 -34.68 -3.88 -15.73
N SER A 19 -35.25 -2.77 -16.17
CA SER A 19 -34.70 -1.44 -15.99
C SER A 19 -34.57 -1.16 -14.50
N ASN A 20 -33.35 -0.91 -14.01
CA ASN A 20 -33.17 -0.10 -12.82
C ASN A 20 -31.97 0.81 -13.06
N LEU A 21 -32.30 2.10 -13.21
CA LEU A 21 -31.37 3.21 -13.05
C LEU A 21 -30.73 3.05 -11.67
N ILE A 22 -29.48 2.61 -11.61
CA ILE A 22 -28.70 2.71 -10.38
C ILE A 22 -28.20 4.15 -10.33
N ALA A 23 -28.99 4.98 -9.65
CA ALA A 23 -28.53 6.25 -9.13
C ALA A 23 -27.28 5.99 -8.27
N CYS A 24 -26.28 6.86 -8.42
CA CYS A 24 -25.07 6.87 -7.59
C CYS A 24 -25.45 7.16 -6.13
N ASP A 25 -25.83 6.13 -5.39
CA ASP A 25 -25.93 6.22 -3.93
C ASP A 25 -24.52 6.19 -3.35
N ASN A 26 -24.19 7.27 -2.66
CA ASN A 26 -23.03 7.46 -1.80
C ASN A 26 -22.93 6.34 -0.74
N LYS A 27 -22.43 5.16 -1.13
CA LYS A 27 -21.99 4.13 -0.20
C LYS A 27 -20.50 4.31 0.01
N LEU A 28 -20.17 4.83 1.18
CA LEU A 28 -18.88 4.73 1.85
C LEU A 28 -18.33 3.30 1.64
N PHE A 29 -17.35 3.13 0.75
CA PHE A 29 -16.76 1.83 0.41
C PHE A 29 -15.85 1.35 1.55
N ASN A 30 -16.43 0.91 2.66
CA ASN A 30 -15.72 0.08 3.63
C ASN A 30 -15.56 -1.32 3.01
N TYR A 31 -14.46 -1.55 2.28
CA TYR A 31 -14.15 -2.86 1.71
C TYR A 31 -13.71 -3.82 2.84
N LYS A 32 -14.68 -4.37 3.57
CA LYS A 32 -14.46 -5.53 4.43
C LYS A 32 -14.32 -6.74 3.50
N LEU A 33 -13.07 -7.08 3.15
CA LEU A 33 -12.74 -8.31 2.42
C LEU A 33 -13.40 -9.49 3.14
N SER A 34 -14.09 -10.34 2.40
CA SER A 34 -14.58 -11.62 2.93
C SER A 34 -13.40 -12.50 3.36
N SER A 35 -13.62 -13.41 4.30
CA SER A 35 -12.60 -14.35 4.75
C SER A 35 -12.00 -15.14 3.56
N GLU A 36 -12.81 -15.46 2.56
CA GLU A 36 -12.40 -16.21 1.38
C GLU A 36 -11.54 -15.37 0.41
N GLU A 37 -11.89 -14.10 0.15
CA GLU A 37 -11.04 -13.20 -0.65
C GLU A 37 -9.71 -12.91 0.06
N LEU A 38 -9.74 -12.81 1.39
CA LEU A 38 -8.54 -12.66 2.20
C LEU A 38 -7.64 -13.90 2.11
N GLU A 39 -8.20 -15.12 2.21
CA GLU A 39 -7.44 -16.36 2.01
C GLU A 39 -6.82 -16.45 0.61
N LYS A 40 -7.56 -16.10 -0.44
CA LYS A 40 -7.04 -16.06 -1.81
C LYS A 40 -5.90 -15.04 -1.95
N LEU A 41 -6.01 -13.87 -1.32
CA LEU A 41 -4.94 -12.88 -1.30
C LEU A 41 -3.71 -13.34 -0.52
N LYS A 42 -3.90 -14.02 0.63
CA LYS A 42 -2.81 -14.62 1.40
C LYS A 42 -2.07 -15.68 0.61
N GLN A 43 -2.80 -16.57 -0.07
CA GLN A 43 -2.19 -17.60 -0.91
C GLN A 43 -1.48 -17.02 -2.13
N LYS A 44 -2.04 -15.96 -2.76
CA LYS A 44 -1.45 -15.33 -3.94
C LYS A 44 -0.22 -14.48 -3.62
N ASN A 45 -0.21 -13.82 -2.47
CA ASN A 45 0.85 -12.88 -2.08
C ASN A 45 1.77 -13.41 -0.97
N SER A 46 1.62 -14.68 -0.58
CA SER A 46 2.57 -15.32 0.32
C SER A 46 3.94 -15.37 -0.34
N LYS A 47 4.89 -14.67 0.27
CA LYS A 47 6.30 -14.94 0.09
C LYS A 47 6.86 -15.47 1.40
N THR A 48 7.72 -16.46 1.35
CA THR A 48 8.53 -16.85 2.51
C THR A 48 9.85 -16.13 2.37
N ILE A 49 10.18 -15.27 3.33
CA ILE A 49 11.45 -14.51 3.38
C ILE A 49 12.09 -14.79 4.72
N ASN A 50 13.33 -15.32 4.76
CA ASN A 50 14.03 -15.74 5.99
C ASN A 50 13.17 -16.55 6.97
N ASN A 51 12.47 -17.58 6.49
CA ASN A 51 11.51 -18.41 7.27
C ASN A 51 10.32 -17.64 7.90
N ASN A 52 10.23 -16.33 7.71
CA ASN A 52 9.06 -15.53 8.05
C ASN A 52 8.09 -15.55 6.88
N LYS A 53 6.87 -16.01 7.17
CA LYS A 53 5.78 -16.02 6.21
C LYS A 53 5.27 -14.60 6.03
N LEU A 54 5.60 -13.95 4.92
CA LEU A 54 4.99 -12.69 4.45
C LEU A 54 3.56 -12.93 3.95
N GLU A 55 2.86 -13.91 4.52
CA GLU A 55 1.49 -14.28 4.17
C GLU A 55 0.47 -13.19 4.44
N TRP A 56 0.84 -12.21 5.24
CA TRP A 56 -0.08 -11.19 5.72
C TRP A 56 0.24 -9.81 5.16
N ILE A 57 1.15 -9.68 4.19
CA ILE A 57 1.37 -8.41 3.49
C ILE A 57 0.69 -8.41 2.12
N VAL A 58 -0.03 -7.34 1.80
CA VAL A 58 -0.61 -7.13 0.47
C VAL A 58 -0.15 -5.78 -0.07
N PRO A 59 0.45 -5.72 -1.28
CA PRO A 59 0.78 -4.47 -1.94
C PRO A 59 -0.44 -3.55 -2.01
N GLN A 60 -0.24 -2.27 -1.74
CA GLN A 60 -1.30 -1.28 -1.79
C GLN A 60 -1.21 -0.47 -3.08
N GLU A 61 -2.34 -0.35 -3.76
CA GLU A 61 -2.49 0.56 -4.88
C GLU A 61 -2.65 2.00 -4.39
N LYS A 62 -2.23 2.95 -5.22
CA LYS A 62 -2.42 4.38 -4.99
C LYS A 62 -3.81 4.81 -5.48
N PRO A 63 -4.47 5.79 -4.84
CA PRO A 63 -4.20 6.32 -3.50
C PRO A 63 -4.65 5.36 -2.39
N PHE A 64 -4.33 5.65 -1.13
CA PHE A 64 -4.98 4.94 -0.01
C PHE A 64 -6.49 5.08 -0.14
N LYS A 65 -7.20 3.95 -0.14
CA LYS A 65 -8.66 3.96 -0.30
C LYS A 65 -9.40 4.19 1.02
N ILE A 66 -8.85 3.84 2.18
CA ILE A 66 -9.50 3.95 3.51
C ILE A 66 -8.44 4.05 4.62
N ALA A 67 -8.80 4.67 5.75
CA ALA A 67 -8.13 4.52 7.03
C ALA A 67 -8.74 3.33 7.80
N ASP A 68 -7.96 2.32 8.14
CA ASP A 68 -8.46 0.98 8.49
C ASP A 68 -7.86 0.38 9.77
N ASP A 69 -7.15 1.20 10.54
CA ASP A 69 -6.49 0.84 11.81
C ASP A 69 -5.59 -0.41 11.66
N LYS A 70 -5.11 -0.67 10.45
CA LYS A 70 -4.14 -1.73 10.14
C LYS A 70 -2.73 -1.19 10.15
N TRP A 71 -1.79 -2.10 10.37
CA TRP A 71 -0.37 -1.81 10.18
C TRP A 71 -0.02 -1.77 8.70
N TYR A 72 0.87 -0.86 8.35
CA TYR A 72 1.42 -0.69 7.01
C TYR A 72 2.93 -0.69 7.10
N ILE A 73 3.55 -1.16 6.04
CA ILE A 73 4.99 -1.13 5.83
C ILE A 73 5.24 -0.30 4.58
N VAL A 74 6.15 0.66 4.66
CA VAL A 74 6.51 1.53 3.53
C VAL A 74 8.01 1.48 3.30
N ILE A 75 8.39 1.36 2.03
CA ILE A 75 9.77 1.49 1.55
C ILE A 75 9.89 2.80 0.79
N TRP A 76 10.76 3.68 1.28
CA TRP A 76 10.89 5.06 0.79
C TRP A 76 12.31 5.58 0.93
N ARG A 77 12.63 6.73 0.34
CA ARG A 77 13.94 7.38 0.49
C ARG A 77 13.84 8.90 0.47
N ILE A 78 14.84 9.55 1.06
CA ILE A 78 14.87 11.02 1.18
C ILE A 78 15.39 11.71 -0.09
N SER A 79 16.10 11.00 -0.97
CA SER A 79 16.66 11.56 -2.20
C SER A 79 16.78 10.51 -3.30
N LYS A 80 16.78 10.96 -4.57
CA LYS A 80 16.83 10.08 -5.77
C LYS A 80 18.08 9.17 -5.84
N ASN A 81 19.16 9.55 -5.17
CA ASN A 81 20.39 8.75 -5.11
C ASN A 81 20.68 8.22 -3.70
N GLY A 82 19.75 8.44 -2.76
CA GLY A 82 19.87 7.96 -1.39
C GLY A 82 19.48 6.49 -1.25
N GLY A 83 19.88 5.92 -0.12
CA GLY A 83 19.45 4.59 0.29
C GLY A 83 17.96 4.55 0.61
N TRP A 84 17.37 3.37 0.43
CA TRP A 84 16.00 3.05 0.81
C TRP A 84 15.90 2.76 2.30
N ASN A 85 14.81 3.22 2.88
CA ASN A 85 14.44 3.03 4.28
C ASN A 85 13.14 2.24 4.33
N ILE A 86 12.95 1.52 5.43
CA ILE A 86 11.72 0.80 5.73
C ILE A 86 11.17 1.29 7.06
N ASN A 87 9.89 1.62 7.08
CA ASN A 87 9.17 1.98 8.29
C ASN A 87 7.82 1.28 8.35
N LYS A 88 7.33 1.10 9.57
CA LYS A 88 5.99 0.60 9.86
C LYS A 88 5.18 1.67 10.58
N PHE A 89 3.88 1.71 10.30
CA PHE A 89 2.96 2.65 10.93
C PHE A 89 1.54 2.08 10.95
N ILE A 90 0.71 2.52 11.90
CA ILE A 90 -0.72 2.23 11.91
C ILE A 90 -1.46 3.30 11.11
N ASN A 91 -2.32 2.89 10.18
CA ASN A 91 -3.16 3.77 9.38
C ASN A 91 -4.46 4.12 10.11
N TRP A 92 -4.33 4.88 11.20
CA TRP A 92 -5.44 5.28 12.07
C TRP A 92 -6.49 6.14 11.36
N GLN A 93 -7.77 5.88 11.61
CA GLN A 93 -8.90 6.68 11.07
C GLN A 93 -8.86 8.16 11.47
N ASN A 94 -8.40 8.46 12.69
CA ASN A 94 -8.62 9.76 13.31
C ASN A 94 -7.48 10.78 13.11
N TYR A 95 -6.47 10.49 12.28
CA TYR A 95 -5.32 11.38 12.09
C TYR A 95 -5.26 11.99 10.71
N ASN A 96 -5.55 13.30 10.62
CA ASN A 96 -5.40 14.07 9.37
C ASN A 96 -3.94 14.13 8.90
N LEU A 97 -2.98 14.12 9.83
CA LEU A 97 -1.56 14.10 9.57
C LEU A 97 -0.83 13.34 10.71
N GLN A 98 -0.07 12.30 10.36
CA GLN A 98 0.71 11.50 11.30
C GLN A 98 2.16 11.48 10.82
N GLY A 99 3.09 11.91 11.67
CA GLY A 99 4.52 11.71 11.41
C GLY A 99 4.89 10.24 11.63
N ILE A 100 5.55 9.64 10.64
CA ILE A 100 6.00 8.24 10.68
C ILE A 100 7.48 8.18 11.06
N ASP A 101 8.33 8.97 10.39
CA ASP A 101 9.78 8.96 10.62
C ASP A 101 10.43 10.28 10.19
N LEU A 102 11.57 10.64 10.78
CA LEU A 102 12.33 11.86 10.50
C LEU A 102 13.82 11.55 10.28
N ILE A 103 14.30 11.79 9.06
CA ILE A 103 15.70 11.53 8.66
C ILE A 103 16.26 12.77 7.97
N ASN A 104 17.36 13.34 8.48
CA ASN A 104 18.03 14.49 7.87
C ASN A 104 17.07 15.63 7.49
N ASN A 105 16.18 16.01 8.40
CA ASN A 105 15.11 17.01 8.20
C ASN A 105 14.06 16.64 7.15
N HIS A 106 14.01 15.40 6.68
CA HIS A 106 12.94 14.87 5.83
C HIS A 106 12.03 14.02 6.70
N ARG A 107 10.76 14.43 6.80
CA ARG A 107 9.75 13.68 7.52
C ARG A 107 8.84 12.95 6.56
N LEU A 108 8.64 11.67 6.81
CA LEU A 108 7.58 10.88 6.20
C LEU A 108 6.29 11.08 6.99
N TYR A 109 5.22 11.43 6.31
CA TYR A 109 3.89 11.59 6.88
C TYR A 109 2.90 10.64 6.23
N ARG A 110 1.95 10.18 7.04
CA ARG A 110 0.65 9.72 6.56
C ARG A 110 -0.33 10.89 6.60
N THR A 111 -0.98 11.12 5.47
CA THR A 111 -2.10 12.07 5.30
C THR A 111 -3.39 11.28 5.17
N LEU A 112 -4.53 11.96 5.05
CA LEU A 112 -5.85 11.32 4.89
C LEU A 112 -5.87 10.27 3.77
N ASN A 113 -5.28 10.58 2.61
CA ASN A 113 -5.40 9.78 1.37
C ASN A 113 -4.04 9.42 0.73
N SER A 114 -2.92 9.67 1.40
CA SER A 114 -1.58 9.46 0.82
C SER A 114 -0.46 9.37 1.87
N LEU A 115 0.75 9.06 1.41
CA LEU A 115 1.99 9.35 2.12
C LEU A 115 2.69 10.55 1.50
N GLU A 116 3.31 11.38 2.33
CA GLU A 116 4.07 12.55 1.88
C GLU A 116 5.45 12.57 2.52
N ILE A 117 6.46 12.90 1.73
CA ILE A 117 7.79 13.23 2.24
C ILE A 117 7.89 14.75 2.21
N LYS A 118 8.14 15.37 3.36
CA LYS A 118 8.38 16.81 3.47
C LYS A 118 9.75 17.07 4.02
N LYS A 119 10.42 18.10 3.52
CA LYS A 119 11.62 18.66 4.12
C LYS A 119 11.22 19.85 4.99
N GLU A 120 11.60 19.82 6.27
CA GLU A 120 11.38 20.94 7.18
C GLU A 120 11.98 22.24 6.58
N PRO A 121 11.29 23.40 6.69
CA PRO A 121 10.16 23.63 7.57
C PRO A 121 8.77 23.37 6.97
N ASN A 122 8.61 22.89 5.71
CA ASN A 122 7.35 22.34 5.13
C ASN A 122 7.36 22.13 3.59
N TYR A 123 8.52 21.91 2.96
CA TYR A 123 8.58 21.69 1.51
C TYR A 123 8.18 20.26 1.15
N ILE A 124 7.13 20.06 0.35
CA ILE A 124 6.73 18.73 -0.13
C ILE A 124 7.74 18.26 -1.19
N ILE A 125 8.43 17.15 -0.89
CA ILE A 125 9.41 16.51 -1.78
C ILE A 125 8.71 15.54 -2.72
N SER A 126 7.83 14.68 -2.18
CA SER A 126 7.06 13.72 -2.97
C SER A 126 5.76 13.38 -2.25
N ASN A 127 4.73 13.09 -3.05
CA ASN A 127 3.46 12.53 -2.61
C ASN A 127 3.32 11.16 -3.26
N TRP A 128 3.05 10.13 -2.46
CA TRP A 128 3.03 8.75 -2.91
C TRP A 128 2.10 8.53 -4.10
N ASN A 129 0.94 9.18 -4.13
CA ASN A 129 -0.05 9.03 -5.20
C ASN A 129 0.51 9.40 -6.58
N ASN A 130 1.43 10.35 -6.63
CA ASN A 130 2.01 10.88 -7.87
C ASN A 130 3.46 10.43 -8.09
N ASP A 131 4.06 9.75 -7.12
CA ASP A 131 5.42 9.26 -7.21
C ASP A 131 5.53 8.14 -8.26
N ASP A 132 6.57 8.16 -9.08
CA ASP A 132 6.81 7.17 -10.13
C ASP A 132 7.71 6.00 -9.68
N GLY A 133 7.95 5.89 -8.37
CA GLY A 133 8.96 5.00 -7.80
C GLY A 133 10.27 5.72 -7.49
N THR A 134 10.37 7.03 -7.74
CA THR A 134 11.56 7.81 -7.38
C THR A 134 11.74 7.91 -5.87
N TYR A 135 10.69 8.11 -5.06
CA TYR A 135 10.84 8.28 -3.61
C TYR A 135 10.11 7.22 -2.79
N PHE A 136 9.10 6.57 -3.37
CA PHE A 136 8.35 5.49 -2.73
C PHE A 136 8.45 4.23 -3.58
N LYS A 137 9.15 3.21 -3.07
CA LYS A 137 9.29 1.94 -3.77
C LYS A 137 8.01 1.12 -3.71
N SER A 138 7.44 1.00 -2.52
CA SER A 138 6.29 0.14 -2.26
C SER A 138 5.66 0.43 -0.91
N VAL A 139 4.37 0.16 -0.80
CA VAL A 139 3.61 0.19 0.45
C VAL A 139 2.83 -1.11 0.56
N TYR A 140 2.85 -1.72 1.73
CA TYR A 140 2.18 -2.98 2.01
C TYR A 140 1.25 -2.80 3.22
N ARG A 141 0.05 -3.39 3.15
CA ARG A 141 -0.84 -3.53 4.31
C ARG A 141 -0.58 -4.85 5.00
N TRP A 142 -0.42 -4.81 6.32
CA TRP A 142 -0.28 -5.97 7.19
C TRP A 142 -1.65 -6.40 7.75
N TYR A 143 -1.98 -7.67 7.59
CA TYR A 143 -3.23 -8.28 8.07
C TYR A 143 -3.07 -9.09 9.35
N GLY A 144 -1.86 -9.19 9.90
CA GLY A 144 -1.68 -9.80 11.21
C GLY A 144 -2.34 -8.94 12.30
N GLU A 145 -2.71 -9.60 13.39
CA GLU A 145 -3.42 -8.95 14.51
C GLU A 145 -2.50 -8.07 15.36
N LYS A 146 -1.21 -8.39 15.37
CA LYS A 146 -0.16 -7.67 16.10
C LYS A 146 0.70 -6.87 15.15
N GLU A 147 1.48 -5.96 15.71
CA GLU A 147 2.53 -5.26 14.96
C GLU A 147 3.41 -6.26 14.20
N PRO A 148 3.73 -5.99 12.93
CA PRO A 148 4.61 -6.87 12.17
C PRO A 148 5.99 -6.91 12.84
N ASP A 149 6.33 -8.07 13.39
CA ASP A 149 7.69 -8.43 13.79
C ASP A 149 8.45 -9.00 12.59
N ILE A 150 8.45 -8.23 11.51
CA ILE A 150 9.07 -8.63 10.25
C ILE A 150 10.41 -7.94 10.15
N ILE A 151 11.49 -8.72 10.25
CA ILE A 151 12.80 -8.31 9.77
C ILE A 151 12.81 -8.51 8.25
N LEU A 152 12.46 -7.46 7.51
CA LEU A 152 12.60 -7.47 6.06
C LEU A 152 14.07 -7.23 5.69
N ASN A 153 14.68 -8.17 4.99
CA ASN A 153 16.04 -8.02 4.47
C ASN A 153 16.02 -7.06 3.28
N LEU A 154 16.01 -5.76 3.58
CA LEU A 154 15.96 -4.69 2.59
C LEU A 154 17.35 -4.51 1.97
N ASP A 155 17.46 -4.68 0.66
CA ASP A 155 18.59 -4.13 -0.08
C ASP A 155 18.45 -2.59 -0.11
N TYR A 156 19.21 -1.91 0.73
CA TYR A 156 19.15 -0.45 0.85
C TYR A 156 19.51 0.29 -0.45
N LYS A 157 20.15 -0.35 -1.44
CA LYS A 157 20.47 0.27 -2.73
C LYS A 157 19.32 0.16 -3.71
N THR A 158 18.67 -1.01 -3.79
CA THR A 158 17.63 -1.28 -4.78
C THR A 158 16.21 -1.06 -4.26
N GLY A 159 16.04 -1.10 -2.94
CA GLY A 159 14.75 -1.04 -2.26
C GLY A 159 13.99 -2.36 -2.32
N GLU A 160 14.65 -3.43 -2.78
CA GLU A 160 14.04 -4.75 -2.88
C GLU A 160 14.14 -5.49 -1.55
N ILE A 161 13.07 -6.18 -1.20
CA ILE A 161 13.08 -7.12 -0.09
C ILE A 161 13.65 -8.43 -0.63
N LYS A 162 14.75 -8.89 -0.04
CA LYS A 162 15.41 -10.16 -0.35
C LYS A 162 15.03 -11.24 0.64
N ASP A 163 15.20 -12.49 0.20
CA ASP A 163 14.96 -13.69 0.98
C ASP A 163 15.94 -13.86 2.15
#